data_AF-A0A292Z5P3-F1
#
_entry.id   AF-A0A292Z5P3-F1
#
_cell.length_a   1.000
_cell.length_b   1.000
_cell.length_c   1.000
_cell.angle_alpha   90.00
_cell.angle_beta   90.00
_cell.angle_gamma   90.00
#
_symmetry.space_group_name_H-M   'P 1'
#
loop_
_entity.id
_entity.type
_entity.pdbx_description
1 polymer ?
#
loop_
_entity_poly.entity_id
_entity_poly.type
_entity_poly.pdbx_seq_one_letter_code
_entity_poly.pdbx_strand_id
1 'polypeptide(L)'
;MTADPHLVVVGYVSSTIIDPATAPKQGDEGGAEAWIVFGDEYREATRDLSTDTEVLLLTWLHRADRDTLVVHPRDDPAAPLRGVFATRSADRPNPIGLHRVTVTAVEPGRIRVGDLEAVDGTPVLDVKPVLTGER
;
A
#
# COMPACT_ATOMS: atom_id res chain seq x y z
N MET A 1 -18.73 -4.87 -24.24
CA MET A 1 -18.32 -4.36 -22.93
C MET A 1 -17.72 -5.53 -22.17
N THR A 2 -16.42 -5.50 -21.90
CA THR A 2 -15.81 -6.36 -20.89
C THR A 2 -16.42 -5.99 -19.53
N ALA A 3 -16.68 -6.98 -18.68
CA ALA A 3 -17.08 -6.72 -17.31
C ALA A 3 -16.04 -5.80 -16.63
N ASP A 4 -16.49 -4.95 -15.72
CA ASP A 4 -15.58 -4.14 -14.91
C ASP A 4 -14.57 -5.07 -14.22
N PRO A 5 -13.29 -4.66 -14.12
CA PRO A 5 -12.27 -5.48 -13.48
C PRO A 5 -12.64 -5.69 -12.00
N HIS A 6 -12.65 -6.96 -11.58
CA HIS A 6 -12.81 -7.34 -10.18
C HIS A 6 -11.43 -7.50 -9.52
N LEU A 7 -11.21 -6.80 -8.41
CA LEU A 7 -9.99 -6.92 -7.61
C LEU A 7 -10.15 -8.03 -6.57
N VAL A 8 -9.08 -8.81 -6.38
CA VAL A 8 -9.02 -9.86 -5.37
C VAL A 8 -8.08 -9.41 -4.26
N VAL A 9 -8.51 -9.54 -3.01
CA VAL A 9 -7.65 -9.29 -1.84
C VAL A 9 -6.78 -10.52 -1.63
N VAL A 10 -5.46 -10.33 -1.68
CA VAL A 10 -4.48 -11.44 -1.55
C VAL A 10 -3.92 -11.57 -0.13
N GLY A 11 -4.23 -10.62 0.74
CA GLY A 11 -3.73 -10.56 2.10
C GLY A 11 -4.11 -9.27 2.80
N TYR A 12 -3.54 -9.04 3.97
CA TYR A 12 -3.77 -7.85 4.78
C TYR A 12 -2.48 -7.34 5.40
N VAL A 13 -2.42 -6.03 5.58
CA VAL A 13 -1.39 -5.36 6.37
C VAL A 13 -1.68 -5.59 7.86
N SER A 14 -0.68 -6.05 8.59
CA SER A 14 -0.62 -6.05 10.06
C SER A 14 0.38 -4.99 10.50
N SER A 15 -0.10 -3.90 11.08
CA SER A 15 0.67 -2.69 11.38
C SER A 15 0.35 -2.18 12.80
N THR A 16 1.28 -1.41 13.38
CA THR A 16 1.03 -0.68 14.62
C THR A 16 0.23 0.61 14.41
N ILE A 17 0.10 1.07 13.16
CA ILE A 17 -0.67 2.24 12.79
C ILE A 17 -2.15 1.84 12.70
N ILE A 18 -3.00 2.32 13.60
CA ILE A 18 -4.42 1.94 13.63
C ILE A 18 -5.35 3.05 13.07
N ASP A 19 -4.94 4.30 13.24
CA ASP A 19 -5.71 5.49 12.87
C ASP A 19 -5.07 6.22 11.67
N PRO A 20 -5.76 6.31 10.51
CA PRO A 20 -5.29 7.05 9.34
C PRO A 20 -4.93 8.52 9.63
N ALA A 21 -5.59 9.15 10.61
CA ALA A 21 -5.29 10.54 10.97
C ALA A 21 -3.89 10.69 11.58
N THR A 22 -3.35 9.62 12.16
CA THR A 22 -2.01 9.56 12.76
C THR A 22 -0.97 8.91 11.85
N ALA A 23 -1.40 8.36 10.71
CA ALA A 23 -0.50 7.75 9.75
C ALA A 23 0.43 8.82 9.13
N PRO A 24 1.72 8.51 8.93
CA PRO A 24 2.63 9.34 8.16
C PRO A 24 2.06 9.65 6.77
N LYS A 25 2.38 10.82 6.21
CA LYS A 25 1.89 11.18 4.87
C LYS A 25 2.55 10.35 3.77
N GLN A 26 3.78 9.88 3.99
CA GLN A 26 4.53 8.96 3.13
C GLN A 26 5.36 8.02 4.00
N GLY A 27 5.76 6.87 3.45
CA GLY A 27 6.54 5.85 4.16
C GLY A 27 7.85 6.36 4.77
N ASP A 28 8.59 7.20 4.04
CA ASP A 28 9.85 7.82 4.48
C ASP A 28 9.68 8.94 5.51
N GLU A 29 8.44 9.29 5.87
CA GLU A 29 8.10 10.29 6.89
C GLU A 29 7.76 9.66 8.25
N GLY A 30 8.35 8.49 8.56
CA GLY A 30 8.14 7.77 9.82
C GLY A 30 7.18 6.60 9.72
N GLY A 31 7.13 5.92 8.57
CA GLY A 31 6.43 4.65 8.39
C GLY A 31 6.88 3.59 9.40
N ALA A 32 6.01 2.62 9.64
CA ALA A 32 6.26 1.54 10.60
C ALA A 32 6.80 0.30 9.89
N GLU A 33 7.48 -0.57 10.65
CA GLU A 33 7.57 -1.97 10.24
C GLU A 33 6.18 -2.60 10.30
N ALA A 34 5.83 -3.35 9.25
CA ALA A 34 4.54 -4.01 9.15
C ALA A 34 4.69 -5.40 8.52
N TRP A 35 3.83 -6.33 8.93
CA TRP A 35 3.70 -7.62 8.28
C TRP A 35 2.66 -7.54 7.17
N ILE A 36 2.99 -8.09 6.01
CA ILE A 36 2.05 -8.38 4.93
C ILE A 36 1.70 -9.85 5.07
N VAL A 37 0.48 -10.14 5.52
CA VAL A 37 -0.01 -11.49 5.79
C VAL A 37 -0.87 -11.94 4.61
N PHE A 38 -0.39 -12.91 3.85
CA PHE A 38 -1.08 -13.43 2.68
C PHE A 38 -2.10 -14.50 3.07
N GLY A 39 -3.15 -14.66 2.26
CA GLY A 39 -4.06 -15.80 2.36
C GLY A 39 -3.34 -17.12 2.06
N ASP A 40 -3.75 -18.20 2.72
CA ASP A 40 -3.15 -19.53 2.56
C ASP A 40 -3.19 -20.02 1.09
N GLU A 41 -4.22 -19.64 0.35
CA GLU A 41 -4.39 -19.93 -1.08
C GLU A 41 -3.34 -19.27 -1.98
N TYR A 42 -2.65 -18.22 -1.48
CA TYR A 42 -1.60 -17.50 -2.19
C TYR A 42 -0.19 -17.87 -1.73
N ARG A 43 -0.05 -18.82 -0.80
CA ARG A 43 1.24 -19.23 -0.24
C ARG A 43 2.26 -19.65 -1.31
N GLU A 44 1.82 -20.29 -2.39
CA GLU A 44 2.72 -20.67 -3.49
C GLU A 44 3.31 -19.44 -4.20
N ALA A 45 2.54 -18.35 -4.30
CA ALA A 45 2.99 -17.10 -4.93
C ALA A 45 4.05 -16.36 -4.09
N THR A 46 4.18 -16.67 -2.80
CA THR A 46 5.16 -16.03 -1.91
C THR A 46 6.49 -16.78 -1.83
N ARG A 47 6.65 -17.91 -2.53
CA ARG A 47 7.75 -18.86 -2.30
C ARG A 47 9.15 -18.27 -2.50
N ASP A 48 9.28 -17.33 -3.44
CA ASP A 48 10.56 -16.75 -3.87
C ASP A 48 10.76 -15.32 -3.37
N LEU A 49 9.92 -14.85 -2.44
CA LEU A 49 10.14 -13.57 -1.78
C LEU A 49 11.37 -13.68 -0.86
N SER A 50 12.26 -12.71 -0.94
CA SER A 50 13.52 -12.65 -0.19
C SER A 50 13.67 -11.36 0.57
N THR A 51 14.47 -11.38 1.64
CA THR A 51 14.88 -10.15 2.34
C THR A 51 15.73 -9.26 1.44
N ASP A 52 15.90 -8.01 1.84
CA ASP A 52 16.75 -7.01 1.18
C ASP A 52 16.33 -6.71 -0.27
N THR A 53 15.09 -7.09 -0.61
CA THR A 53 14.48 -6.88 -1.92
C THR A 53 13.51 -5.73 -1.82
N GLU A 54 13.60 -4.78 -2.75
CA GLU A 54 12.60 -3.72 -2.89
C GLU A 54 11.41 -4.23 -3.69
N VAL A 55 10.21 -3.98 -3.16
CA VAL A 55 8.95 -4.32 -3.80
C VAL A 55 8.03 -3.11 -3.90
N LEU A 56 7.23 -3.08 -4.96
CA LEU A 56 6.01 -2.30 -5.06
C LEU A 56 4.89 -3.10 -4.41
N LEU A 57 4.42 -2.65 -3.27
CA LEU A 57 3.24 -3.16 -2.59
C LEU A 57 2.03 -2.32 -3.01
N LEU A 58 0.99 -3.00 -3.52
CA LEU A 58 -0.29 -2.37 -3.85
C LEU A 58 -1.32 -2.74 -2.79
N THR A 59 -1.95 -1.73 -2.22
CA THR A 59 -2.99 -1.90 -1.20
C THR A 59 -4.31 -1.28 -1.66
N TRP A 60 -5.42 -1.66 -1.03
CA TRP A 60 -6.69 -0.96 -1.14
C TRP A 60 -6.90 -0.15 0.13
N LEU A 61 -6.85 1.18 0.05
CA LEU A 61 -7.06 2.09 1.17
C LEU A 61 -8.56 2.13 1.50
N HIS A 62 -9.04 1.06 2.14
CA HIS A 62 -10.44 0.73 2.40
C HIS A 62 -11.24 1.77 3.20
N ARG A 63 -10.57 2.74 3.82
CA ARG A 63 -11.19 3.85 4.57
C ARG A 63 -11.27 5.17 3.79
N ALA A 64 -10.79 5.19 2.55
CA ALA A 64 -10.75 6.39 1.73
C ALA A 64 -12.14 6.79 1.21
N ASP A 65 -12.36 8.10 1.07
CA ASP A 65 -13.48 8.65 0.32
C ASP A 65 -13.23 8.52 -1.19
N ARG A 66 -14.14 7.84 -1.87
CA ARG A 66 -14.02 7.52 -3.30
C ARG A 66 -14.67 8.57 -4.21
N ASP A 67 -15.45 9.48 -3.65
CA ASP A 67 -16.11 10.54 -4.41
C ASP A 67 -15.24 11.81 -4.50
N THR A 68 -14.14 11.86 -3.73
CA THR A 68 -13.18 12.97 -3.75
C THR A 68 -12.43 13.07 -5.07
N LEU A 69 -12.56 14.23 -5.72
CA LEU A 69 -11.88 14.55 -6.99
C LEU A 69 -10.81 15.63 -6.86
N VAL A 70 -10.87 16.46 -5.82
CA VAL A 70 -9.91 17.54 -5.53
C VAL A 70 -9.60 17.59 -4.04
N VAL A 71 -8.36 17.90 -3.69
CA VAL A 71 -7.90 18.01 -2.30
C VAL A 71 -6.96 19.19 -2.12
N HIS A 72 -6.80 19.61 -0.87
CA HIS A 72 -5.64 20.35 -0.41
C HIS A 72 -4.50 19.35 -0.14
N PRO A 73 -3.43 19.31 -0.94
CA PRO A 73 -2.37 18.32 -0.77
C PRO A 73 -1.79 18.33 0.64
N ARG A 74 -1.47 17.14 1.17
CA ARG A 74 -0.94 16.93 2.53
C ARG A 74 -1.86 17.45 3.65
N ASP A 75 -3.14 17.65 3.35
CA ASP A 75 -4.15 18.23 4.26
C ASP A 75 -3.80 19.66 4.71
N ASP A 76 -3.03 20.40 3.92
CA ASP A 76 -2.66 21.79 4.20
C ASP A 76 -3.68 22.77 3.58
N PRO A 77 -4.54 23.43 4.37
CA PRO A 77 -5.56 24.35 3.85
C PRO A 77 -4.97 25.57 3.15
N ALA A 78 -3.69 25.91 3.39
CA ALA A 78 -3.01 26.99 2.71
C ALA A 78 -2.49 26.59 1.31
N ALA A 79 -2.33 25.29 1.06
CA ALA A 79 -1.95 24.79 -0.26
C ALA A 79 -3.10 24.98 -1.27
N PRO A 80 -2.84 25.31 -2.54
CA PRO A 80 -3.91 25.41 -3.53
C PRO A 80 -4.52 24.03 -3.82
N LEU A 81 -5.83 24.00 -4.10
CA LEU A 81 -6.54 22.78 -4.51
C LEU A 81 -5.87 22.14 -5.75
N ARG A 82 -5.83 20.81 -5.75
CA ARG A 82 -5.33 19.98 -6.84
C ARG A 82 -6.26 18.81 -7.09
N GLY A 83 -6.41 18.41 -8.35
CA GLY A 83 -7.09 17.16 -8.69
C GLY A 83 -6.34 15.96 -8.15
N VAL A 84 -7.05 14.96 -7.62
CA VAL A 84 -6.45 13.81 -6.90
C VAL A 84 -5.42 13.05 -7.73
N PHE A 85 -5.59 12.99 -9.06
CA PHE A 85 -4.66 12.33 -9.98
C PHE A 85 -3.31 13.03 -10.15
N ALA A 86 -3.18 14.29 -9.72
CA ALA A 86 -1.91 15.02 -9.64
C ALA A 86 -1.28 14.95 -8.22
N THR A 87 -1.82 14.11 -7.34
CA THR A 87 -1.39 13.98 -5.93
C THR A 87 -1.27 12.52 -5.52
N ARG A 88 -0.83 12.30 -4.27
CA ARG A 88 -0.83 10.99 -3.59
C ARG A 88 -1.93 10.87 -2.53
N SER A 89 -3.01 11.66 -2.62
CA SER A 89 -4.16 11.56 -1.70
C SER A 89 -4.70 10.13 -1.64
N ALA A 90 -5.02 9.64 -0.43
CA ALA A 90 -5.70 8.37 -0.23
C ALA A 90 -7.14 8.40 -0.81
N ASP A 91 -7.83 9.54 -0.64
CA ASP A 91 -9.17 9.78 -1.16
C ASP A 91 -9.09 10.00 -2.67
N ARG A 92 -9.67 9.06 -3.43
CA ARG A 92 -9.70 8.99 -4.90
C ARG A 92 -10.65 7.89 -5.38
N PRO A 93 -11.10 7.90 -6.64
CA PRO A 93 -12.07 6.93 -7.16
C PRO A 93 -11.69 5.44 -6.98
N ASN A 94 -10.42 5.13 -7.22
CA ASN A 94 -9.81 3.82 -6.95
C ASN A 94 -8.67 4.03 -5.94
N PRO A 95 -8.93 3.86 -4.63
CA PRO A 95 -8.00 4.19 -3.55
C PRO A 95 -6.90 3.13 -3.43
N ILE A 96 -6.12 2.98 -4.50
CA ILE A 96 -4.98 2.07 -4.56
C ILE A 96 -3.78 2.77 -3.94
N GLY A 97 -3.27 2.23 -2.84
CA GLY A 97 -1.99 2.61 -2.27
C GLY A 97 -0.85 2.02 -3.09
N LEU A 98 0.21 2.80 -3.28
CA LEU A 98 1.43 2.39 -3.97
C LEU A 98 2.61 2.67 -3.06
N HIS A 99 3.15 1.60 -2.48
CA HIS A 99 4.24 1.68 -1.51
C HIS A 99 5.48 1.02 -2.11
N ARG A 100 6.60 1.74 -2.12
CA ARG A 100 7.90 1.15 -2.42
C ARG A 100 8.57 0.85 -1.09
N VAL A 101 8.70 -0.44 -0.77
CA VAL A 101 9.14 -0.90 0.54
C VAL A 101 10.22 -1.97 0.41
N THR A 102 11.07 -2.08 1.42
CA THR A 102 12.09 -3.14 1.51
C THR A 102 11.59 -4.28 2.36
N VAL A 103 11.73 -5.52 1.87
CA VAL A 103 11.44 -6.73 2.66
C VAL A 103 12.53 -6.95 3.70
N THR A 104 12.17 -6.91 4.98
CA THR A 104 13.11 -7.06 6.11
C THR A 104 13.07 -8.43 6.78
N ALA A 105 12.01 -9.22 6.54
CA ALA A 105 11.92 -10.61 6.98
C ALA A 105 10.95 -11.40 6.09
N VAL A 106 11.15 -12.71 6.00
CA VAL A 106 10.27 -13.65 5.30
C VAL A 106 9.94 -14.81 6.21
N GLU A 107 8.66 -15.12 6.34
CA GLU A 107 8.14 -16.27 7.08
C GLU A 107 7.06 -16.99 6.25
N PRO A 108 6.69 -18.23 6.58
CA PRO A 108 5.62 -18.92 5.85
C PRO A 108 4.33 -18.08 5.80
N GLY A 109 3.92 -17.70 4.58
CA GLY A 109 2.69 -16.94 4.34
C GLY A 109 2.74 -15.44 4.67
N ARG A 110 3.91 -14.89 5.05
CA ARG A 110 4.02 -13.45 5.34
C ARG A 110 5.43 -12.88 5.12
N ILE A 111 5.48 -11.60 4.81
CA ILE A 111 6.74 -10.83 4.76
C ILE A 111 6.65 -9.64 5.69
N ARG A 112 7.77 -9.25 6.29
CA ARG A 112 7.87 -7.96 7.00
C ARG A 112 8.47 -6.94 6.05
N VAL A 113 7.91 -5.75 6.05
CA VAL A 113 8.39 -4.61 5.27
C VAL A 113 8.68 -3.43 6.18
N GLY A 114 9.66 -2.61 5.79
CA GLY A 114 9.98 -1.35 6.46
C GLY A 114 9.26 -0.15 5.83
N ASP A 115 9.18 0.94 6.60
CA ASP A 115 8.71 2.26 6.17
C ASP A 115 7.32 2.24 5.51
N LEU A 116 6.38 1.46 6.05
CA LEU A 116 5.00 1.40 5.55
C LEU A 116 4.08 2.33 6.34
N GLU A 117 3.35 3.19 5.63
CA GLU A 117 2.39 4.16 6.18
C GLU A 117 0.94 3.65 6.21
N ALA A 118 0.69 2.41 5.77
CA ALA A 118 -0.64 1.81 5.73
C ALA A 118 -1.12 1.39 7.13
N VAL A 119 -2.42 1.61 7.38
CA VAL A 119 -3.06 1.23 8.64
C VAL A 119 -3.28 -0.28 8.74
N ASP A 120 -3.37 -0.78 9.96
CA ASP A 120 -3.70 -2.17 10.26
C ASP A 120 -5.03 -2.60 9.61
N GLY A 121 -5.04 -3.84 9.12
CA GLY A 121 -6.16 -4.40 8.39
C GLY A 121 -6.31 -3.88 6.96
N THR A 122 -5.39 -3.06 6.44
CA THR A 122 -5.45 -2.60 5.05
C THR A 122 -5.34 -3.79 4.09
N PRO A 123 -6.32 -4.00 3.19
CA PRO A 123 -6.25 -5.07 2.19
C PRO A 123 -5.07 -4.90 1.23
N VAL A 124 -4.42 -6.01 0.92
CA VAL A 124 -3.32 -6.11 -0.04
C VAL A 124 -3.88 -6.63 -1.36
N LEU A 125 -3.53 -5.96 -2.44
CA LEU A 125 -3.95 -6.33 -3.80
C LEU A 125 -2.86 -7.08 -4.55
N ASP A 126 -1.60 -6.67 -4.35
CA ASP A 126 -0.49 -7.18 -5.17
C ASP A 126 0.87 -6.83 -4.56
N VAL A 127 1.90 -7.59 -4.93
CA VAL A 127 3.30 -7.34 -4.60
C VAL A 127 4.15 -7.61 -5.84
N LYS A 128 5.01 -6.65 -6.21
CA LYS A 128 5.86 -6.77 -7.40
C LYS A 128 7.30 -6.38 -7.08
N PRO A 129 8.32 -7.09 -7.60
CA PRO A 129 9.69 -6.62 -7.47
C PRO A 129 9.87 -5.28 -8.20
N VAL A 130 10.68 -4.38 -7.64
CA VAL A 130 11.10 -3.17 -8.35
C VAL A 130 12.01 -3.57 -9.51
N LEU A 131 11.73 -3.06 -10.71
CA LEU A 131 12.61 -3.25 -11.86
C LEU A 131 13.86 -2.38 -11.69
N THR A 132 14.98 -2.99 -11.35
CA THR A 132 16.31 -2.39 -11.55
C THR A 132 16.69 -2.60 -13.03
N GLY A 133 17.37 -1.64 -13.65
CA GLY A 133 17.57 -1.57 -15.11
C GLY A 133 18.42 -2.68 -15.74
N GLU A 134 18.68 -3.79 -15.03
CA GLU A 134 19.45 -4.92 -15.51
C GLU A 134 18.50 -6.11 -15.73
N ARG A 135 18.34 -6.50 -16.99
CA ARG A 135 17.67 -7.73 -17.42
C ARG A 135 18.69 -8.81 -17.70
#